data_AF-A0A1H2WL21-F1
#
_entry.id   AF-A0A1H2WL21-F1
#
_cell.length_a   1.000
_cell.length_b   1.000
_cell.length_c   1.000
_cell.angle_alpha   90.00
_cell.angle_beta   90.00
_cell.angle_gamma   90.00
#
_symmetry.space_group_name_H-M   'P 1'
#
loop_
_entity.id
_entity.type
_entity.pdbx_description
1 polymer ?
#
loop_
_entity_poly.entity_id
_entity_poly.type
_entity_poly.pdbx_seq_one_letter_code
_entity_poly.pdbx_strand_id
1 'polypeptide(L)'
;MPDDTDGDADTQRTPADAFALFSHDLRVEILDALWAAERHALPYAELKRQVGERDSGKFNYHLSQLVGRFVGTDGEAYELLYPGHRVLDAIHSGVLHQTGGVDPVSLDADCRHCGTALTFTLDEYIGHVGCLTCDDTVMAFPFDPGGVSGRTDEAVAAAFDRRTRLFWRFAVAGVCPVCAGVISAGLTTETGPELDSHYATDHPVMLDIDCQQCSFYNYPPAAVVALYHPAVTGWLYDHGVDPRTTRAWELDFVVDPSRTTVRRRDPWEIAVTMTATSERLRATIDGTLSVTALERRPAETDERL
;
A
#
# COMPACT_ATOMS: atom_id res chain seq x y z
N MET A 1 -3.78 31.37 47.04
CA MET A 1 -4.74 30.38 46.52
C MET A 1 -4.17 29.92 45.20
N PRO A 2 -3.42 28.80 45.18
CA PRO A 2 -2.92 28.24 43.95
C PRO A 2 -4.06 27.54 43.20
N ASP A 3 -3.86 27.50 41.90
CA ASP A 3 -4.71 27.06 40.80
C ASP A 3 -4.61 25.53 40.69
N ASP A 4 -5.72 24.82 40.96
CA ASP A 4 -5.80 23.36 40.79
C ASP A 4 -6.16 23.07 39.33
N THR A 5 -5.17 23.21 38.44
CA THR A 5 -5.17 22.49 37.16
C THR A 5 -4.42 21.18 37.36
N ASP A 6 -5.11 20.17 37.88
CA ASP A 6 -4.70 18.78 37.74
C ASP A 6 -4.94 18.36 36.28
N GLY A 7 -4.00 18.75 35.41
CA GLY A 7 -3.77 18.08 34.15
C GLY A 7 -3.19 16.71 34.48
N ASP A 8 -4.07 15.74 34.70
CA ASP A 8 -3.68 14.37 35.00
C ASP A 8 -2.77 13.83 33.90
N ALA A 9 -1.67 13.28 34.36
CA ALA A 9 -0.48 12.99 33.59
C ALA A 9 -0.80 12.03 32.43
N ASP A 10 -0.10 12.24 31.33
CA ASP A 10 0.13 11.28 30.24
C ASP A 10 0.60 9.95 30.84
N THR A 11 -0.35 9.12 31.28
CA THR A 11 -0.11 7.72 31.62
C THR A 11 0.13 7.04 30.29
N GLN A 12 1.39 7.05 29.86
CA GLN A 12 1.84 6.32 28.68
C GLN A 12 1.50 4.84 28.89
N ARG A 13 0.35 4.45 28.34
CA ARG A 13 -0.06 3.05 28.25
C ARG A 13 1.01 2.29 27.50
N THR A 14 1.34 1.09 27.98
CA THR A 14 2.20 0.21 27.19
C THR A 14 1.46 -0.19 25.89
N PRO A 15 2.16 -0.60 24.83
CA PRO A 15 1.52 -1.12 23.63
C PRO A 15 0.55 -2.28 23.92
N ALA A 16 0.89 -3.13 24.89
CA ALA A 16 0.03 -4.23 25.33
C ALA A 16 -1.27 -3.71 25.98
N ASP A 17 -1.19 -2.70 26.85
CA ASP A 17 -2.38 -2.10 27.47
C ASP A 17 -3.27 -1.40 26.43
N ALA A 18 -2.65 -0.75 25.45
CA ALA A 18 -3.38 -0.11 24.34
C ALA A 18 -4.12 -1.13 23.48
N PHE A 19 -3.50 -2.29 23.20
CA PHE A 19 -4.15 -3.36 22.46
C PHE A 19 -5.24 -4.07 23.29
N ALA A 20 -4.95 -4.38 24.55
CA ALA A 20 -5.90 -5.01 25.48
C ALA A 20 -7.15 -4.15 25.70
N LEU A 21 -7.05 -2.83 25.51
CA LEU A 21 -8.20 -1.93 25.53
C LEU A 21 -9.31 -2.37 24.57
N PHE A 22 -9.00 -2.95 23.42
CA PHE A 22 -10.02 -3.35 22.43
C PHE A 22 -10.48 -4.80 22.55
N SER A 23 -10.10 -5.50 23.62
CA SER A 23 -10.55 -6.87 23.90
C SER A 23 -12.03 -7.01 24.30
N HIS A 24 -12.71 -5.89 24.54
CA HIS A 24 -14.13 -5.90 24.90
C HIS A 24 -14.96 -5.23 23.80
N ASP A 25 -15.87 -6.00 23.21
CA ASP A 25 -16.67 -5.63 22.03
C ASP A 25 -17.35 -4.26 22.16
N LEU A 26 -17.93 -3.94 23.33
CA LEU A 26 -18.57 -2.65 23.58
C LEU A 26 -17.69 -1.43 23.26
N ARG A 27 -16.36 -1.54 23.40
CA ARG A 27 -15.45 -0.44 23.06
C ARG A 27 -15.32 -0.26 21.55
N VAL A 28 -15.33 -1.36 20.79
CA VAL A 28 -15.38 -1.33 19.32
C VAL A 28 -16.74 -0.81 18.86
N GLU A 29 -17.83 -1.29 19.44
CA GLU A 29 -19.20 -0.82 19.15
C GLU A 29 -19.39 0.68 19.38
N ILE A 30 -18.78 1.24 20.43
CA ILE A 30 -18.77 2.70 20.68
C ILE A 30 -18.05 3.43 19.54
N LEU A 31 -16.88 2.96 19.12
CA LEU A 31 -16.14 3.59 18.02
C LEU A 31 -16.92 3.46 16.70
N ASP A 32 -17.50 2.30 16.40
CA ASP A 32 -18.33 2.08 15.21
C ASP A 32 -19.55 3.00 15.16
N ALA A 33 -20.25 3.16 16.30
CA ALA A 33 -21.39 4.07 16.39
C ALA A 33 -20.98 5.53 16.12
N LEU A 34 -19.83 5.96 16.64
CA LEU A 34 -19.28 7.28 16.32
C LEU A 34 -18.87 7.37 14.85
N TRP A 35 -18.20 6.37 14.29
CA TRP A 35 -17.79 6.36 12.89
C TRP A 35 -18.97 6.49 11.93
N ALA A 36 -20.08 5.78 12.20
CA ALA A 36 -21.29 5.84 11.38
C ALA A 36 -22.06 7.17 11.50
N ALA A 37 -21.76 7.98 12.53
CA ALA A 37 -22.45 9.24 12.78
C ALA A 37 -22.01 10.37 11.86
N GLU A 38 -22.90 11.35 11.67
CA GLU A 38 -22.56 12.60 10.99
C GLU A 38 -21.43 13.32 11.74
N ARG A 39 -20.37 13.74 11.01
CA ARG A 39 -19.15 14.34 11.57
C ARG A 39 -18.43 13.49 12.62
N HIS A 40 -18.74 12.19 12.66
CA HIS A 40 -18.21 11.24 13.64
C HIS A 40 -18.44 11.63 15.12
N ALA A 41 -19.55 12.32 15.39
CA ALA A 41 -19.85 12.83 16.73
C ALA A 41 -21.31 12.60 17.14
N LEU A 42 -21.53 12.21 18.40
CA LEU A 42 -22.86 11.95 18.97
C LEU A 42 -23.00 12.47 20.41
N PRO A 43 -24.13 13.09 20.78
CA PRO A 43 -24.48 13.32 22.18
C PRO A 43 -24.59 12.01 22.96
N TYR A 44 -24.33 12.04 24.27
CA TYR A 44 -24.35 10.85 25.14
C TYR A 44 -25.57 9.94 24.92
N ALA A 45 -26.77 10.52 24.98
CA ALA A 45 -28.02 9.76 24.91
C ALA A 45 -28.19 9.07 23.54
N GLU A 46 -27.69 9.70 22.48
CA GLU A 46 -27.71 9.14 21.13
C GLU A 46 -26.70 8.02 20.98
N LEU A 47 -25.46 8.26 21.41
CA LEU A 47 -24.39 7.26 21.37
C LEU A 47 -24.79 5.99 22.12
N LYS A 48 -25.27 6.14 23.36
CA LYS A 48 -25.75 5.00 24.16
C LYS A 48 -26.90 4.27 23.47
N ARG A 49 -27.83 5.01 22.85
CA ARG A 49 -28.97 4.42 22.14
C ARG A 49 -28.53 3.60 20.92
N GLN A 50 -27.57 4.11 20.14
CA GLN A 50 -27.06 3.41 18.95
C GLN A 50 -26.26 2.17 19.31
N VAL A 51 -25.43 2.24 20.35
CA VAL A 51 -24.69 1.08 20.88
C VAL A 51 -25.65 0.04 21.47
N GLY A 52 -26.79 0.46 22.01
CA GLY A 52 -27.84 -0.46 22.49
C GLY A 52 -27.56 -1.11 23.84
N GLU A 53 -26.52 -0.70 24.56
CA GLU A 53 -26.22 -1.17 25.92
C GLU A 53 -27.22 -0.60 26.93
N ARG A 54 -27.89 -1.49 27.66
CA ARG A 54 -28.94 -1.11 28.63
C ARG A 54 -28.35 -0.60 29.93
N ASP A 55 -27.26 -1.21 30.38
CA ASP A 55 -26.58 -0.86 31.61
C ASP A 55 -25.77 0.44 31.44
N SER A 56 -26.28 1.54 32.01
CA SER A 56 -25.58 2.84 31.98
C SER A 56 -24.21 2.78 32.66
N GLY A 57 -24.07 2.01 33.74
CA GLY A 57 -22.81 1.90 34.48
C GLY A 57 -21.75 1.21 33.64
N LYS A 58 -22.12 0.09 33.01
CA LYS A 58 -21.25 -0.62 32.07
C LYS A 58 -20.87 0.26 30.88
N PHE A 59 -21.85 0.90 30.22
CA PHE A 59 -21.59 1.80 29.10
C PHE A 59 -20.64 2.93 29.48
N ASN A 60 -20.89 3.61 30.61
CA ASN A 60 -20.06 4.71 31.09
C ASN A 60 -18.63 4.24 31.42
N TYR A 61 -18.49 3.05 32.02
CA TYR A 61 -17.18 2.47 32.24
C TYR A 61 -16.43 2.32 30.92
N HIS A 62 -16.99 1.65 29.92
CA HIS A 62 -16.29 1.43 28.64
C HIS A 62 -16.03 2.72 27.87
N LEU A 63 -16.98 3.66 27.84
CA LEU A 63 -16.78 4.97 27.21
C LEU A 63 -15.65 5.75 27.88
N SER A 64 -15.61 5.80 29.21
CA SER A 64 -14.55 6.52 29.94
C SER A 64 -13.14 5.96 29.65
N GLN A 65 -13.01 4.68 29.32
CA GLN A 65 -11.72 4.10 28.94
C GLN A 65 -11.21 4.59 27.57
N LEU A 66 -12.11 5.06 26.70
CA LEU A 66 -11.81 5.55 25.35
C LEU A 66 -11.59 7.07 25.30
N VAL A 67 -12.27 7.81 26.18
CA VAL A 67 -12.21 9.27 26.25
C VAL A 67 -10.79 9.76 26.52
N GLY A 68 -10.41 10.86 25.87
CA GLY A 68 -9.11 11.51 25.99
C GLY A 68 -8.06 11.02 24.98
N ARG A 69 -8.24 9.84 24.37
CA ARG A 69 -7.32 9.32 23.34
C ARG A 69 -7.97 8.86 22.06
N PHE A 70 -9.02 8.06 22.16
CA PHE A 70 -9.74 7.51 21.01
C PHE A 70 -11.04 8.27 20.76
N VAL A 71 -11.59 8.85 21.82
CA VAL A 71 -12.81 9.66 21.79
C VAL A 71 -12.53 11.01 22.45
N GLY A 72 -12.93 12.09 21.79
CA GLY A 72 -12.88 13.45 22.30
C GLY A 72 -14.23 13.85 22.87
N THR A 73 -14.26 14.97 23.60
CA THR A 73 -15.51 15.61 24.01
C THR A 73 -15.38 17.11 23.86
N ASP A 74 -16.39 17.75 23.29
CA ASP A 74 -16.52 19.21 23.17
C ASP A 74 -17.49 19.79 24.21
N GLY A 75 -18.00 18.96 25.12
CA GLY A 75 -19.01 19.32 26.14
C GLY A 75 -20.45 19.01 25.73
N GLU A 76 -20.75 18.85 24.44
CA GLU A 76 -22.09 18.54 23.93
C GLU A 76 -22.17 17.13 23.30
N ALA A 77 -21.06 16.68 22.72
CA ALA A 77 -20.94 15.40 22.05
C ALA A 77 -19.63 14.67 22.40
N TYR A 78 -19.62 13.38 22.06
CA TYR A 78 -18.43 12.55 21.96
C TYR A 78 -18.04 12.46 20.49
N GLU A 79 -16.77 12.68 20.17
CA GLU A 79 -16.23 12.69 18.81
C GLU A 79 -15.17 11.61 18.64
N LEU A 80 -15.16 10.90 17.51
CA LEU A 80 -14.09 9.96 17.19
C LEU A 80 -12.79 10.71 16.89
N LEU A 81 -11.73 10.42 17.64
CA LEU A 81 -10.40 11.00 17.39
C LEU A 81 -9.61 10.16 16.40
N TYR A 82 -8.57 10.77 15.80
CA TYR A 82 -7.70 10.10 14.84
C TYR A 82 -7.14 8.73 15.32
N PRO A 83 -6.70 8.55 16.58
CA PRO A 83 -6.31 7.22 17.05
C PRO A 83 -7.46 6.19 17.03
N GLY A 84 -8.69 6.62 17.26
CA GLY A 84 -9.89 5.78 17.15
C GLY A 84 -10.17 5.39 15.70
N HIS A 85 -10.03 6.34 14.76
CA HIS A 85 -10.06 6.04 13.33
C HIS A 85 -9.04 4.97 12.95
N ARG A 86 -7.80 5.05 13.43
CA ARG A 86 -6.76 4.06 13.09
C ARG A 86 -7.09 2.63 13.58
N VAL A 87 -7.80 2.50 14.69
CA VAL A 87 -8.29 1.20 15.18
C VAL A 87 -9.39 0.68 14.26
N LEU A 88 -10.37 1.52 13.92
CA LEU A 88 -11.45 1.14 13.02
C LEU A 88 -10.96 0.84 11.61
N ASP A 89 -10.02 1.61 11.07
CA ASP A 89 -9.43 1.35 9.75
C ASP A 89 -8.83 -0.06 9.70
N ALA A 90 -8.12 -0.47 10.76
CA ALA A 90 -7.55 -1.82 10.84
C ALA A 90 -8.66 -2.89 10.91
N ILE A 91 -9.74 -2.65 11.67
CA ILE A 91 -10.87 -3.57 11.75
C ILE A 91 -11.61 -3.62 10.41
N HIS A 92 -12.12 -2.49 9.91
CA HIS A 92 -12.93 -2.36 8.69
C HIS A 92 -12.18 -2.73 7.41
N SER A 93 -10.85 -2.64 7.39
CA SER A 93 -10.05 -3.19 6.28
C SER A 93 -10.18 -4.71 6.14
N GLY A 94 -10.69 -5.40 7.17
CA GLY A 94 -10.84 -6.85 7.21
C GLY A 94 -9.57 -7.61 7.60
N VAL A 95 -8.40 -6.96 7.64
CA VAL A 95 -7.09 -7.62 7.85
C VAL A 95 -7.00 -8.39 9.18
N LEU A 96 -7.80 -8.01 10.19
CA LEU A 96 -7.78 -8.64 11.51
C LEU A 96 -8.76 -9.82 11.66
N HIS A 97 -9.80 -9.92 10.81
CA HIS A 97 -10.95 -10.79 11.10
C HIS A 97 -11.59 -11.47 9.88
N GLN A 98 -11.21 -11.10 8.66
CA GLN A 98 -11.74 -11.70 7.44
C GLN A 98 -10.67 -12.60 6.84
N THR A 99 -11.01 -13.88 6.68
CA THR A 99 -10.21 -14.83 5.92
C THR A 99 -10.96 -15.17 4.64
N GLY A 100 -10.29 -15.08 3.49
CA GLY A 100 -10.88 -15.42 2.20
C GLY A 100 -10.28 -14.63 1.04
N GLY A 101 -10.28 -15.25 -0.12
CA GLY A 101 -9.96 -14.62 -1.39
C GLY A 101 -11.20 -14.07 -2.09
N VAL A 102 -10.98 -13.40 -3.22
CA VAL A 102 -12.02 -13.20 -4.24
C VAL A 102 -11.94 -14.30 -5.27
N ASP A 103 -13.07 -14.55 -5.94
CA ASP A 103 -13.03 -15.35 -7.18
C ASP A 103 -12.03 -14.71 -8.16
N PRO A 104 -11.28 -15.52 -8.92
CA PRO A 104 -10.31 -15.01 -9.87
C PRO A 104 -10.93 -14.03 -10.85
N VAL A 105 -10.35 -12.84 -10.93
CA VAL A 105 -10.82 -11.73 -11.75
C VAL A 105 -10.02 -11.68 -13.05
N SER A 106 -10.68 -11.90 -14.19
CA SER A 106 -10.04 -11.73 -15.49
C SER A 106 -9.71 -10.25 -15.76
N LEU A 107 -8.50 -9.99 -16.23
CA LEU A 107 -8.01 -8.65 -16.52
C LEU A 107 -7.98 -8.40 -18.02
N ASP A 108 -8.26 -7.17 -18.42
CA ASP A 108 -8.03 -6.67 -19.77
C ASP A 108 -6.54 -6.33 -19.96
N ALA A 109 -5.71 -7.37 -19.94
CA ALA A 109 -4.27 -7.34 -20.18
C ALA A 109 -3.79 -8.77 -20.51
N ASP A 110 -2.93 -8.91 -21.51
CA ASP A 110 -2.44 -10.23 -21.94
C ASP A 110 -1.11 -10.60 -21.29
N CYS A 111 -0.92 -11.89 -21.02
CA CYS A 111 0.35 -12.43 -20.56
C CYS A 111 1.42 -12.30 -21.65
N ARG A 112 2.58 -11.73 -21.30
CA ARG A 112 3.73 -11.57 -22.20
C ARG A 112 4.31 -12.87 -22.74
N HIS A 113 4.09 -14.01 -22.06
CA HIS A 113 4.66 -15.30 -22.44
C HIS A 113 3.77 -16.11 -23.37
N CYS A 114 2.46 -16.11 -23.15
CA CYS A 114 1.53 -16.98 -23.87
C CYS A 114 0.32 -16.25 -24.50
N GLY A 115 0.15 -14.95 -24.25
CA GLY A 115 -0.91 -14.13 -24.85
C GLY A 115 -2.32 -14.38 -24.30
N THR A 116 -2.47 -15.19 -23.24
CA THR A 116 -3.78 -15.34 -22.56
C THR A 116 -4.00 -14.21 -21.58
N ALA A 117 -5.25 -13.85 -21.30
CA ALA A 117 -5.61 -12.84 -20.32
C ALA A 117 -4.98 -13.11 -18.93
N LEU A 118 -4.44 -12.05 -18.33
CA LEU A 118 -4.00 -12.04 -16.95
C LEU A 118 -5.20 -12.14 -16.01
N THR A 119 -4.94 -12.60 -14.80
CA THR A 119 -5.95 -12.79 -13.76
C THR A 119 -5.44 -12.17 -12.47
N PHE A 120 -6.35 -11.50 -11.75
CA PHE A 120 -6.13 -11.10 -10.38
C PHE A 120 -6.68 -12.16 -9.43
N THR A 121 -5.89 -12.59 -8.45
CA THR A 121 -6.32 -13.43 -7.34
C THR A 121 -5.91 -12.80 -6.01
N LEU A 122 -6.58 -13.19 -4.93
CA LEU A 122 -6.23 -12.78 -3.58
C LEU A 122 -6.08 -14.04 -2.72
N ASP A 123 -4.88 -14.29 -2.23
CA ASP A 123 -4.57 -15.42 -1.36
C ASP A 123 -3.79 -14.94 -0.12
N GLU A 124 -4.19 -15.36 1.07
CA GLU A 124 -3.56 -14.99 2.36
C GLU A 124 -3.14 -13.49 2.46
N TYR A 125 -3.99 -12.58 1.98
CA TYR A 125 -3.78 -11.12 1.93
C TYR A 125 -2.76 -10.61 0.90
N ILE A 126 -2.29 -11.47 0.01
CA ILE A 126 -1.45 -11.11 -1.14
C ILE A 126 -2.33 -11.08 -2.39
N GLY A 127 -2.45 -9.91 -2.99
CA GLY A 127 -3.04 -9.76 -4.31
C GLY A 127 -2.01 -10.16 -5.36
N HIS A 128 -2.36 -11.10 -6.24
CA HIS A 128 -1.51 -11.55 -7.34
C HIS A 128 -2.13 -11.13 -8.66
N VAL A 129 -1.30 -10.61 -9.56
CA VAL A 129 -1.61 -10.47 -10.98
C VAL A 129 -0.70 -11.43 -11.73
N GLY A 130 -1.30 -12.40 -12.42
CA GLY A 130 -0.55 -13.44 -13.09
C GLY A 130 -1.35 -14.17 -14.17
N CYS A 131 -0.70 -15.10 -14.84
CA CYS A 131 -1.29 -15.94 -15.86
C CYS A 131 -1.54 -17.35 -15.31
N LEU A 132 -2.80 -17.76 -15.21
CA LEU A 132 -3.16 -19.11 -14.77
C LEU A 132 -2.78 -20.22 -15.77
N THR A 133 -2.50 -19.86 -17.03
CA THR A 133 -2.17 -20.85 -18.08
C THR A 133 -0.72 -21.29 -18.04
N CYS A 134 0.21 -20.35 -17.83
CA CYS A 134 1.65 -20.64 -17.78
C CYS A 134 2.27 -20.43 -16.40
N ASP A 135 1.45 -20.18 -15.38
CA ASP A 135 1.84 -19.98 -13.97
C ASP A 135 2.84 -18.82 -13.78
N ASP A 136 2.73 -17.79 -14.64
CA ASP A 136 3.57 -16.59 -14.56
C ASP A 136 2.98 -15.60 -13.55
N THR A 137 3.77 -15.17 -12.57
CA THR A 137 3.38 -14.11 -11.64
C THR A 137 4.01 -12.81 -12.09
N VAL A 138 3.18 -11.86 -12.53
CA VAL A 138 3.63 -10.57 -13.04
C VAL A 138 3.83 -9.56 -11.91
N MET A 139 2.99 -9.64 -10.88
CA MET A 139 3.04 -8.75 -9.74
C MET A 139 2.34 -9.40 -8.56
N ALA A 140 2.91 -9.27 -7.35
CA ALA A 140 2.15 -9.52 -6.15
C ALA A 140 2.45 -8.48 -5.07
N PHE A 141 1.45 -8.18 -4.24
CA PHE A 141 1.54 -7.16 -3.20
C PHE A 141 0.47 -7.34 -2.11
N PRO A 142 0.72 -6.94 -0.84
CA PRO A 142 -0.28 -6.97 0.21
C PRO A 142 -1.52 -6.16 -0.15
N PHE A 143 -2.67 -6.80 -0.04
CA PHE A 143 -3.96 -6.24 -0.38
C PHE A 143 -5.03 -6.68 0.61
N ASP A 144 -5.40 -5.76 1.49
CA ASP A 144 -6.39 -6.02 2.54
C ASP A 144 -7.78 -6.34 1.93
N PRO A 145 -8.64 -7.13 2.60
CA PRO A 145 -9.99 -7.46 2.12
C PRO A 145 -10.88 -6.24 1.81
N GLY A 146 -10.67 -5.10 2.48
CA GLY A 146 -11.33 -3.83 2.13
C GLY A 146 -11.01 -3.33 0.71
N GLY A 147 -9.92 -3.82 0.12
CA GLY A 147 -9.54 -3.64 -1.27
C GLY A 147 -10.44 -4.36 -2.27
N VAL A 148 -11.21 -5.35 -1.83
CA VAL A 148 -12.16 -6.09 -2.68
C VAL A 148 -13.63 -5.80 -2.37
N SER A 149 -13.94 -5.46 -1.13
CA SER A 149 -15.30 -5.23 -0.66
C SER A 149 -16.08 -4.20 -1.49
N GLY A 150 -17.25 -4.61 -2.01
CA GLY A 150 -18.18 -3.74 -2.74
C GLY A 150 -17.69 -3.27 -4.12
N ARG A 151 -16.63 -3.88 -4.66
CA ARG A 151 -16.09 -3.55 -5.99
C ARG A 151 -16.52 -4.58 -7.03
N THR A 152 -16.64 -4.13 -8.28
CA THR A 152 -16.65 -5.03 -9.43
C THR A 152 -15.23 -5.55 -9.66
N ASP A 153 -15.12 -6.68 -10.34
CA ASP A 153 -13.87 -7.30 -10.78
C ASP A 153 -12.86 -6.28 -11.34
N GLU A 154 -13.25 -5.50 -12.35
CA GLU A 154 -12.38 -4.47 -12.94
C GLU A 154 -11.92 -3.41 -11.92
N ALA A 155 -12.82 -3.02 -11.01
CA ALA A 155 -12.51 -2.04 -9.97
C ALA A 155 -11.57 -2.60 -8.90
N VAL A 156 -11.56 -3.91 -8.65
CA VAL A 156 -10.58 -4.59 -7.79
C VAL A 156 -9.18 -4.43 -8.36
N ALA A 157 -9.00 -4.77 -9.64
CA ALA A 157 -7.70 -4.66 -10.31
C ALA A 157 -7.18 -3.22 -10.30
N ALA A 158 -8.05 -2.24 -10.60
CA ALA A 158 -7.69 -0.84 -10.55
C ALA A 158 -7.32 -0.37 -9.13
N ALA A 159 -8.01 -0.87 -8.10
CA ALA A 159 -7.70 -0.56 -6.71
C ALA A 159 -6.35 -1.17 -6.27
N PHE A 160 -6.06 -2.41 -6.69
CA PHE A 160 -4.80 -3.09 -6.44
C PHE A 160 -3.62 -2.31 -7.05
N ASP A 161 -3.65 -2.01 -8.35
CA ASP A 161 -2.60 -1.24 -9.03
C ASP A 161 -2.33 0.10 -8.32
N ARG A 162 -3.39 0.88 -8.07
CA ARG A 162 -3.26 2.22 -7.48
C ARG A 162 -2.69 2.17 -6.07
N ARG A 163 -3.13 1.22 -5.24
CA ARG A 163 -2.61 1.05 -3.88
C ARG A 163 -1.14 0.66 -3.91
N THR A 164 -0.80 -0.37 -4.69
CA THR A 164 0.59 -0.85 -4.83
C THR A 164 1.51 0.27 -5.30
N ARG A 165 1.12 1.02 -6.33
CA ARG A 165 1.87 2.18 -6.82
C ARG A 165 2.02 3.29 -5.77
N LEU A 166 0.97 3.61 -5.02
CA LEU A 166 1.07 4.62 -3.95
C LEU A 166 2.10 4.20 -2.89
N PHE A 167 2.09 2.94 -2.47
CA PHE A 167 3.07 2.40 -1.52
C PHE A 167 4.50 2.51 -2.07
N TRP A 168 4.70 2.11 -3.32
CA TRP A 168 5.99 2.25 -3.98
C TRP A 168 6.45 3.71 -4.06
N ARG A 169 5.56 4.64 -4.42
CA ARG A 169 5.87 6.07 -4.53
C ARG A 169 6.30 6.68 -3.20
N PHE A 170 5.62 6.34 -2.11
CA PHE A 170 6.01 6.76 -0.77
C PHE A 170 7.37 6.20 -0.38
N ALA A 171 7.58 4.90 -0.63
CA ALA A 171 8.83 4.24 -0.28
C ALA A 171 10.04 4.79 -1.03
N VAL A 172 9.95 5.01 -2.36
CA VAL A 172 11.06 5.64 -3.11
C VAL A 172 11.28 7.11 -2.73
N ALA A 173 10.27 7.76 -2.14
CA ALA A 173 10.40 9.11 -1.59
C ALA A 173 10.96 9.13 -0.15
N GLY A 174 11.34 7.97 0.41
CA GLY A 174 11.95 7.85 1.74
C GLY A 174 10.95 7.94 2.91
N VAL A 175 9.64 7.85 2.65
CA VAL A 175 8.58 7.97 3.66
C VAL A 175 7.77 6.68 3.72
N CYS A 176 7.61 6.11 4.90
CA CYS A 176 6.83 4.88 5.07
C CYS A 176 5.33 5.14 4.82
N PRO A 177 4.66 4.40 3.92
CA PRO A 177 3.23 4.56 3.67
C PRO A 177 2.33 4.14 4.85
N VAL A 178 2.87 3.38 5.81
CA VAL A 178 2.11 2.85 6.96
C VAL A 178 2.19 3.77 8.18
N CYS A 179 3.39 4.26 8.51
CA CYS A 179 3.64 4.99 9.76
C CYS A 179 4.28 6.38 9.57
N ALA A 180 4.54 6.81 8.33
CA ALA A 180 5.28 8.03 7.99
C ALA A 180 6.72 8.09 8.52
N GLY A 181 7.25 6.97 9.03
CA GLY A 181 8.64 6.83 9.47
C GLY A 181 9.65 6.85 8.33
N VAL A 182 10.93 6.90 8.70
CA VAL A 182 12.04 6.90 7.75
C VAL A 182 12.19 5.51 7.13
N ILE A 183 12.33 5.49 5.81
CA ILE A 183 12.64 4.29 5.03
C ILE A 183 14.14 4.23 4.77
N SER A 184 14.74 3.07 5.05
CA SER A 184 16.01 2.67 4.46
C SER A 184 15.72 2.02 3.11
N ALA A 185 16.33 2.52 2.04
CA ALA A 185 16.14 1.98 0.70
C ALA A 185 17.48 1.77 0.01
N GLY A 186 17.68 0.57 -0.55
CA GLY A 186 18.88 0.18 -1.27
C GLY A 186 18.58 -0.63 -2.53
N LEU A 187 19.63 -1.18 -3.13
CA LEU A 187 19.54 -2.10 -4.27
C LEU A 187 20.06 -3.46 -3.85
N THR A 188 19.33 -4.51 -4.21
CA THR A 188 19.73 -5.89 -3.91
C THR A 188 19.57 -6.78 -5.14
N THR A 189 20.46 -7.76 -5.27
CA THR A 189 20.31 -8.89 -6.20
C THR A 189 20.03 -10.19 -5.46
N GLU A 190 19.91 -10.15 -4.13
CA GLU A 190 19.67 -11.33 -3.31
C GLU A 190 18.22 -11.79 -3.48
N THR A 191 18.07 -13.08 -3.73
CA THR A 191 16.78 -13.78 -3.79
C THR A 191 16.85 -14.93 -2.78
N GLY A 192 15.97 -14.98 -1.79
CA GLY A 192 16.02 -16.02 -0.75
C GLY A 192 14.69 -16.17 -0.02
N PRO A 193 14.49 -17.25 0.76
CA PRO A 193 13.23 -17.54 1.46
C PRO A 193 12.85 -16.51 2.54
N GLU A 194 13.78 -15.62 2.91
CA GLU A 194 13.54 -14.46 3.80
C GLU A 194 12.95 -13.27 3.04
N LEU A 195 13.16 -13.18 1.72
CA LEU A 195 12.37 -12.33 0.85
C LEU A 195 11.13 -13.14 0.46
N ASP A 196 9.99 -12.78 1.05
CA ASP A 196 8.67 -13.29 0.62
C ASP A 196 8.66 -13.39 -0.92
N SER A 197 8.49 -14.60 -1.44
CA SER A 197 8.70 -14.95 -2.86
C SER A 197 7.80 -14.20 -3.85
N HIS A 198 6.96 -13.32 -3.34
CA HIS A 198 5.86 -12.62 -3.97
C HIS A 198 6.28 -11.30 -4.66
N TYR A 199 7.47 -10.77 -4.38
CA TYR A 199 7.86 -9.42 -4.83
C TYR A 199 8.96 -9.43 -5.89
N ALA A 200 8.58 -9.62 -7.17
CA ALA A 200 9.49 -9.42 -8.32
C ALA A 200 10.80 -10.23 -8.29
N THR A 201 10.76 -11.45 -7.76
CA THR A 201 11.93 -12.30 -7.51
C THR A 201 12.70 -12.72 -8.76
N ASP A 202 12.12 -12.59 -9.95
CA ASP A 202 12.74 -12.87 -11.25
C ASP A 202 13.51 -11.67 -11.84
N HIS A 203 13.42 -10.50 -11.21
CA HIS A 203 14.13 -9.31 -11.66
C HIS A 203 15.63 -9.36 -11.32
N PRO A 204 16.52 -8.87 -12.22
CA PRO A 204 17.97 -8.93 -12.00
C PRO A 204 18.46 -8.04 -10.86
N VAL A 205 17.63 -7.08 -10.43
CA VAL A 205 17.89 -6.19 -9.31
C VAL A 205 16.57 -5.60 -8.81
N MET A 206 16.40 -5.64 -7.50
CA MET A 206 15.21 -5.16 -6.78
C MET A 206 15.61 -3.99 -5.87
N LEU A 207 14.62 -3.22 -5.44
CA LEU A 207 14.79 -2.33 -4.30
C LEU A 207 14.74 -3.15 -3.02
N ASP A 208 15.56 -2.80 -2.04
CA ASP A 208 15.47 -3.31 -0.67
C ASP A 208 14.91 -2.18 0.19
N ILE A 209 13.61 -2.22 0.48
CA ILE A 209 12.89 -1.17 1.22
C ILE A 209 12.55 -1.72 2.61
N ASP A 210 13.02 -1.03 3.64
CA ASP A 210 12.76 -1.40 5.04
C ASP A 210 12.45 -0.17 5.90
N CYS A 211 11.31 -0.19 6.59
CA CYS A 211 10.93 0.86 7.52
C CYS A 211 11.62 0.68 8.88
N GLN A 212 12.32 1.73 9.32
CA GLN A 212 13.06 1.70 10.59
C GLN A 212 12.17 1.84 11.84
N GLN A 213 10.84 1.84 11.69
CA GLN A 213 9.87 2.12 12.76
C GLN A 213 8.72 1.11 12.85
N CYS A 214 8.32 0.48 11.75
CA CYS A 214 7.21 -0.48 11.71
C CYS A 214 7.57 -1.65 10.81
N SER A 215 6.72 -2.68 10.78
CA SER A 215 6.97 -3.92 10.03
C SER A 215 6.82 -3.79 8.51
N PHE A 216 6.85 -2.58 7.94
CA PHE A 216 6.72 -2.39 6.51
C PHE A 216 8.05 -2.60 5.81
N TYR A 217 8.10 -3.57 4.91
CA TYR A 217 9.19 -3.84 3.98
C TYR A 217 8.64 -4.23 2.61
N ASN A 218 9.44 -4.12 1.56
CA ASN A 218 9.02 -4.46 0.19
C ASN A 218 10.23 -4.62 -0.75
N TYR A 219 10.09 -5.46 -1.79
CA TYR A 219 11.14 -5.70 -2.78
C TYR A 219 10.68 -5.48 -4.23
N PRO A 220 10.22 -4.27 -4.61
CA PRO A 220 9.77 -4.03 -5.98
C PRO A 220 10.94 -4.01 -6.98
N PRO A 221 10.67 -4.16 -8.28
CA PRO A 221 11.69 -3.99 -9.32
C PRO A 221 12.41 -2.63 -9.21
N ALA A 222 13.72 -2.58 -9.42
CA ALA A 222 14.46 -1.31 -9.39
C ALA A 222 13.95 -0.28 -10.41
N ALA A 223 13.29 -0.74 -11.48
CA ALA A 223 12.63 0.08 -12.49
C ALA A 223 11.55 1.02 -11.93
N VAL A 224 11.01 0.73 -10.75
CA VAL A 224 10.05 1.60 -10.04
C VAL A 224 10.64 2.99 -9.74
N VAL A 225 11.95 3.11 -9.57
CA VAL A 225 12.62 4.43 -9.44
C VAL A 225 12.45 5.26 -10.70
N ALA A 226 12.64 4.65 -11.87
CA ALA A 226 12.47 5.33 -13.15
C ALA A 226 11.00 5.70 -13.40
N LEU A 227 10.04 4.84 -13.02
CA LEU A 227 8.60 5.07 -13.19
C LEU A 227 8.14 6.43 -12.64
N TYR A 228 8.68 6.84 -11.49
CA TYR A 228 8.31 8.10 -10.83
C TYR A 228 9.20 9.29 -11.19
N HIS A 229 10.19 9.12 -12.08
CA HIS A 229 11.02 10.23 -12.52
C HIS A 229 10.23 11.15 -13.48
N PRO A 230 10.22 12.49 -13.28
CA PRO A 230 9.38 13.39 -14.08
C PRO A 230 9.61 13.32 -15.59
N ALA A 231 10.87 13.20 -16.03
CA ALA A 231 11.18 13.09 -17.46
C ALA A 231 10.76 11.75 -18.07
N VAL A 232 10.70 10.69 -17.26
CA VAL A 232 10.18 9.39 -17.69
C VAL A 232 8.66 9.44 -17.81
N THR A 233 7.99 10.04 -16.83
CA THR A 233 6.54 10.31 -16.89
C THR A 233 6.16 11.17 -18.10
N GLY A 234 6.92 12.24 -18.38
CA GLY A 234 6.72 13.07 -19.56
C GLY A 234 6.92 12.29 -20.86
N TRP A 235 7.96 11.47 -20.94
CA TRP A 235 8.21 10.62 -22.09
C TRP A 235 7.09 9.59 -22.33
N LEU A 236 6.56 8.96 -21.28
CA LEU A 236 5.41 8.06 -21.39
C LEU A 236 4.18 8.80 -21.95
N TYR A 237 3.90 9.99 -21.41
CA TYR A 237 2.77 10.81 -21.84
C TYR A 237 2.89 11.24 -23.31
N ASP A 238 4.08 11.68 -23.74
CA ASP A 238 4.36 12.05 -25.13
C ASP A 238 4.11 10.88 -26.11
N HIS A 239 4.19 9.64 -25.63
CA HIS A 239 3.96 8.41 -26.39
C HIS A 239 2.59 7.78 -26.13
N GLY A 240 1.64 8.53 -25.57
CA GLY A 240 0.25 8.11 -25.39
C GLY A 240 -0.01 7.18 -24.20
N VAL A 241 0.98 7.00 -23.31
CA VAL A 241 0.83 6.22 -22.08
C VAL A 241 0.57 7.17 -20.93
N ASP A 242 -0.66 7.21 -20.41
CA ASP A 242 -0.96 7.93 -19.16
C ASP A 242 -0.65 7.00 -17.97
N PRO A 243 0.40 7.27 -17.17
CA PRO A 243 0.77 6.42 -16.04
C PRO A 243 -0.23 6.46 -14.88
N ARG A 244 -1.28 7.30 -14.93
CA ARG A 244 -2.37 7.29 -13.94
C ARG A 244 -3.47 6.28 -14.26
N THR A 245 -3.58 5.88 -15.52
CA THR A 245 -4.62 4.93 -15.99
C THR A 245 -4.01 3.62 -16.47
N THR A 246 -2.78 3.65 -16.98
CA THR A 246 -2.04 2.44 -17.39
C THR A 246 -1.52 1.71 -16.16
N ARG A 247 -1.89 0.44 -15.99
CA ARG A 247 -1.55 -0.38 -14.82
C ARG A 247 -0.07 -0.75 -14.85
N ALA A 248 0.50 -1.05 -13.69
CA ALA A 248 1.94 -1.33 -13.54
C ALA A 248 2.37 -2.58 -14.31
N TRP A 249 1.52 -3.59 -14.40
CA TRP A 249 1.76 -4.80 -15.20
C TRP A 249 1.63 -4.60 -16.71
N GLU A 250 1.12 -3.46 -17.17
CA GLU A 250 1.11 -3.09 -18.60
C GLU A 250 2.36 -2.30 -19.00
N LEU A 251 3.23 -1.98 -18.04
CA LEU A 251 4.48 -1.27 -18.30
C LEU A 251 5.63 -2.28 -18.36
N ASP A 252 6.01 -2.70 -19.56
CA ASP A 252 7.12 -3.64 -19.81
C ASP A 252 8.36 -3.35 -18.97
N PHE A 253 8.79 -2.09 -18.90
CA PHE A 253 10.01 -1.75 -18.17
C PHE A 253 9.92 -2.00 -16.65
N VAL A 254 8.71 -2.09 -16.10
CA VAL A 254 8.45 -2.39 -14.70
C VAL A 254 8.43 -3.90 -14.46
N VAL A 255 7.76 -4.68 -15.32
CA VAL A 255 7.48 -6.11 -15.07
C VAL A 255 8.29 -7.09 -15.92
N ASP A 256 9.05 -6.62 -16.90
CA ASP A 256 9.94 -7.46 -17.69
C ASP A 256 11.39 -7.36 -17.21
N PRO A 257 11.95 -8.43 -16.59
CA PRO A 257 13.33 -8.48 -16.14
C PRO A 257 14.34 -8.13 -17.23
N SER A 258 14.05 -8.43 -18.51
CA SER A 258 14.94 -8.18 -19.64
C SER A 258 15.15 -6.68 -19.91
N ARG A 259 14.24 -5.82 -19.41
CA ARG A 259 14.31 -4.36 -19.55
C ARG A 259 15.27 -3.73 -18.56
N THR A 260 15.72 -4.47 -17.56
CA THR A 260 16.66 -4.00 -16.54
C THR A 260 18.00 -4.69 -16.71
N THR A 261 19.10 -3.94 -16.63
CA THR A 261 20.46 -4.49 -16.69
C THR A 261 21.34 -3.87 -15.61
N VAL A 262 21.94 -4.71 -14.77
CA VAL A 262 23.00 -4.29 -13.84
C VAL A 262 24.30 -4.08 -14.63
N ARG A 263 24.76 -2.82 -14.74
CA ARG A 263 26.02 -2.45 -15.41
C ARG A 263 27.20 -2.54 -14.45
N ARG A 264 26.99 -2.12 -13.20
CA ARG A 264 27.98 -2.16 -12.12
C ARG A 264 27.28 -2.32 -10.77
N ARG A 265 27.94 -2.96 -9.80
CA ARG A 265 27.44 -3.13 -8.42
C ARG A 265 28.16 -2.23 -7.40
N ASP A 266 29.42 -1.88 -7.65
CA ASP A 266 30.19 -0.99 -6.77
C ASP A 266 30.97 0.04 -7.61
N PRO A 267 30.53 1.32 -7.66
CA PRO A 267 29.20 1.77 -7.24
C PRO A 267 28.10 1.16 -8.13
N TRP A 268 26.87 1.10 -7.61
CA TRP A 268 25.70 0.65 -8.37
C TRP A 268 25.46 1.51 -9.61
N GLU A 269 25.23 0.85 -10.74
CA GLU A 269 24.78 1.45 -11.98
C GLU A 269 23.82 0.47 -12.67
N ILE A 270 22.55 0.84 -12.76
CA ILE A 270 21.47 0.04 -13.35
C ILE A 270 20.93 0.78 -14.56
N ALA A 271 20.77 0.08 -15.68
CA ALA A 271 20.11 0.61 -16.86
C ALA A 271 18.70 0.02 -17.02
N VAL A 272 17.68 0.87 -17.07
CA VAL A 272 16.29 0.50 -17.34
C VAL A 272 15.93 1.02 -18.73
N THR A 273 15.41 0.14 -19.58
CA THR A 273 15.10 0.46 -20.98
C THR A 273 13.60 0.43 -21.22
N MET A 274 13.07 1.54 -21.73
CA MET A 274 11.68 1.73 -22.10
C MET A 274 11.59 1.82 -23.62
N THR A 275 10.56 1.23 -24.21
CA THR A 275 10.39 1.17 -25.67
C THR A 275 9.02 1.71 -26.05
N ALA A 276 9.01 2.64 -27.01
CA ALA A 276 7.83 3.07 -27.74
C ALA A 276 8.05 2.74 -29.23
N THR A 277 7.02 2.92 -30.05
CA THR A 277 7.05 2.55 -31.48
C THR A 277 8.19 3.20 -32.26
N SER A 278 8.54 4.46 -31.94
CA SER A 278 9.53 5.26 -32.69
C SER A 278 10.83 5.55 -31.92
N GLU A 279 10.82 5.37 -30.60
CA GLU A 279 11.90 5.81 -29.71
C GLU A 279 12.09 4.82 -28.56
N ARG A 280 13.32 4.72 -28.05
CA ARG A 280 13.67 4.07 -26.80
C ARG A 280 14.25 5.10 -25.83
N LEU A 281 13.85 5.01 -24.57
CA LEU A 281 14.43 5.78 -23.48
C LEU A 281 15.18 4.83 -22.55
N ARG A 282 16.45 5.13 -22.28
CA ARG A 282 17.25 4.42 -21.26
C ARG A 282 17.48 5.33 -20.08
N ALA A 283 17.04 4.91 -18.90
CA ALA A 283 17.34 5.56 -17.63
C ALA A 283 18.48 4.82 -16.93
N THR A 284 19.44 5.58 -16.41
CA THR A 284 20.50 5.04 -15.54
C THR A 284 20.19 5.40 -14.10
N ILE A 285 20.18 4.41 -13.20
CA ILE A 285 19.91 4.56 -11.77
C ILE A 285 21.17 4.20 -10.99
N ASP A 286 21.52 5.00 -9.98
CA ASP A 286 22.65 4.74 -9.09
C ASP A 286 22.25 4.12 -7.73
N GLY A 287 23.25 3.89 -6.88
CA GLY A 287 23.06 3.31 -5.54
C GLY A 287 22.26 4.17 -4.56
N THR A 288 21.99 5.43 -4.90
CA THR A 288 21.17 6.35 -4.09
C THR A 288 19.72 6.37 -4.54
N LEU A 289 19.34 5.48 -5.48
CA LEU A 289 18.03 5.43 -6.10
C LEU A 289 17.70 6.71 -6.89
N SER A 290 18.71 7.35 -7.45
CA SER A 290 18.56 8.53 -8.30
C SER A 290 18.73 8.17 -9.78
N VAL A 291 17.88 8.72 -10.64
CA VAL A 291 18.09 8.66 -12.09
C VAL A 291 19.18 9.68 -12.47
N THR A 292 20.36 9.19 -12.84
CA THR A 292 21.55 10.02 -13.11
C THR A 292 21.72 10.37 -14.58
N ALA A 293 21.15 9.58 -15.49
CA ALA A 293 21.20 9.84 -16.92
C ALA A 293 19.93 9.35 -17.63
N LEU A 294 19.58 10.05 -18.71
CA LEU A 294 18.49 9.69 -19.61
C LEU A 294 18.99 9.79 -21.05
N GLU A 295 19.00 8.65 -21.74
CA GLU A 295 19.41 8.56 -23.14
C GLU A 295 18.22 8.21 -24.02
N ARG A 296 17.90 9.10 -24.95
CA ARG A 296 16.92 8.86 -26.00
C ARG A 296 17.60 8.31 -27.25
N ARG A 297 17.05 7.26 -27.84
CA ARG A 297 17.52 6.68 -29.10
C ARG A 297 16.34 6.36 -30.01
N PRO A 298 16.49 6.45 -31.34
CA PRO A 298 15.49 5.91 -32.25
C PRO A 298 15.22 4.44 -31.93
N ALA A 299 13.98 3.98 -32.08
CA ALA A 299 13.72 2.56 -32.11
C ALA A 299 14.49 1.95 -33.29
N GLU A 300 15.25 0.88 -33.06
CA GLU A 300 15.85 0.13 -34.16
C GLU A 300 14.71 -0.41 -35.01
N THR A 301 14.64 0.01 -36.28
CA THR A 301 13.78 -0.62 -37.27
C THR A 301 14.23 -2.07 -37.36
N ASP A 302 13.37 -3.02 -37.01
CA ASP A 302 13.66 -4.44 -37.20
C ASP A 302 13.68 -4.71 -38.71
N GLU A 303 14.81 -4.46 -39.37
CA GLU A 303 15.09 -4.89 -40.74
C GLU A 303 15.32 -6.40 -40.75
N ARG A 304 14.25 -7.17 -40.49
CA ARG A 304 14.17 -8.59 -40.84
C ARG A 304 12.85 -8.86 -41.55
N LEU A 305 12.84 -8.52 -42.83
CA LEU A 305 12.03 -9.17 -43.88
C LEU A 305 12.86 -10.31 -44.50
#